data_AF-A0A8J6Y5Z0-F1
#
_entry.id   AF-A0A8J6Y5Z0-F1
#
_cell.length_a   1.000
_cell.length_b   1.000
_cell.length_c   1.000
_cell.angle_alpha   90.00
_cell.angle_beta   90.00
_cell.angle_gamma   90.00
#
_symmetry.space_group_name_H-M   'P 1'
#
loop_
_entity.id
_entity.type
_entity.pdbx_description
1 polymer ?
#
loop_
_entity_poly.entity_id
_entity_poly.type
_entity_poly.pdbx_seq_one_letter_code
_entity_poly.pdbx_strand_id
1 'polypeptide(L)'
;MNLYVQDRRAWQELLSRKRFSERVPAVRVVKRGIVLPARKLDDSWAGGVCDKNFKFVAGYSRREDLSGGGFACVCSSYAVDKKNITRLDEDVIFGGSLIGHFGHFMLECWTRLWYVIEHPERREKILFITTTHGGYHAWFDDFFRLMGIAEDRIIYVKKPVQCRSVTVPEQAHYVPEHLRYGLGNFTKKFLLPYQAIKSHVKPGKVKRLYLTQTEFNKSKGLKGSHCFNEEYFEKFFAARGFEVVSPELLPIEEQISLIMGADEIAATMGTLTHWATFCKPTANFIMLTRTHAALPFQTFINEAFDFNCYLVDVSKNFLYAEQTLGVCMIGSTRYWKAFVADYFGERIEEDDDALYFDAALNKYLKFWCRRYPYEDKPELWLYSLKNLCNRIVTLEQTLTKGRPLLCYQTYTGQNTSSAWKSENQPSGDLDGQLGIQGIRIDFTESFHDVYYSVHCGGWSREVSSAQIVGTPGKSITGIKIRLDEDGAKNFDIIYRVHTLDDAWTPWAKNGEELLTSDLEINAVQIKLEAKQK
;
A
#
# COMPACT_ATOMS: atom_id res chain seq x y z
N MET A 1 6.63 -8.66 -15.97
CA MET A 1 6.24 -8.23 -14.61
C MET A 1 4.73 -8.14 -14.55
N ASN A 2 4.12 -8.74 -13.55
CA ASN A 2 2.67 -8.92 -13.44
C ASN A 2 2.12 -7.99 -12.35
N LEU A 3 1.12 -7.17 -12.68
CA LEU A 3 0.63 -6.10 -11.81
C LEU A 3 -0.84 -6.34 -11.42
N TYR A 4 -1.06 -6.64 -10.16
CA TYR A 4 -2.36 -6.73 -9.51
C TYR A 4 -2.44 -5.63 -8.46
N VAL A 5 -2.55 -4.37 -8.91
CA VAL A 5 -2.39 -3.18 -8.05
C VAL A 5 -3.45 -2.13 -8.35
N GLN A 6 -3.75 -1.29 -7.36
CA GLN A 6 -4.72 -0.20 -7.49
C GLN A 6 -4.24 0.90 -8.42
N ASP A 7 -3.04 1.44 -8.16
CA ASP A 7 -2.47 2.50 -8.96
C ASP A 7 -1.52 1.92 -10.01
N ARG A 8 -2.10 1.26 -11.01
CA ARG A 8 -1.33 0.65 -12.11
C ARG A 8 -0.47 1.67 -12.84
N ARG A 9 -0.95 2.92 -12.97
CA ARG A 9 -0.24 4.01 -13.67
C ARG A 9 1.02 4.42 -12.90
N ALA A 10 0.94 4.64 -11.59
CA ALA A 10 2.11 5.02 -10.80
C ALA A 10 3.19 3.93 -10.82
N TRP A 11 2.79 2.66 -10.73
CA TRP A 11 3.72 1.53 -10.87
C TRP A 11 4.36 1.48 -12.26
N GLN A 12 3.57 1.60 -13.33
CA GLN A 12 4.11 1.64 -14.70
C GLN A 12 5.06 2.82 -14.92
N GLU A 13 4.75 3.99 -14.37
CA GLU A 13 5.62 5.15 -14.47
C GLU A 13 6.97 4.89 -13.81
N LEU A 14 6.98 4.34 -12.58
CA LEU A 14 8.23 4.03 -11.87
C LEU A 14 9.03 2.90 -12.53
N LEU A 15 8.35 1.90 -13.07
CA LEU A 15 8.98 0.75 -13.73
C LEU A 15 9.52 1.07 -15.13
N SER A 16 9.00 2.10 -15.80
CA SER A 16 9.51 2.54 -17.10
C SER A 16 10.85 3.28 -17.01
N ARG A 17 11.28 3.64 -15.80
CA ARG A 17 12.52 4.39 -15.56
C ARG A 17 13.72 3.46 -15.66
N LYS A 18 14.61 3.73 -16.60
CA LYS A 18 15.90 3.05 -16.73
C LYS A 18 16.95 3.73 -15.85
N ARG A 19 17.51 2.99 -14.89
CA ARG A 19 18.54 3.43 -13.93
C ARG A 19 19.88 2.75 -14.17
N PHE A 20 19.93 1.76 -15.05
CA PHE A 20 21.20 1.19 -15.48
C PHE A 20 22.09 2.24 -16.17
N SER A 21 23.36 2.27 -15.78
CA SER A 21 24.40 3.13 -16.33
C SER A 21 25.57 2.29 -16.83
N GLU A 22 26.01 2.55 -18.06
CA GLU A 22 27.20 1.91 -18.65
C GLU A 22 28.53 2.47 -18.11
N ARG A 23 28.46 3.50 -17.26
CA ARG A 23 29.64 4.10 -16.63
C ARG A 23 30.44 3.05 -15.86
N VAL A 24 31.76 3.09 -16.02
CA VAL A 24 32.68 2.32 -15.18
C VAL A 24 33.08 3.19 -13.99
N PRO A 25 32.73 2.80 -12.73
CA PRO A 25 33.11 3.55 -11.54
C PRO A 25 34.64 3.71 -11.46
N ALA A 26 35.10 4.92 -11.16
CA ALA A 26 36.53 5.23 -11.11
C ALA A 26 37.19 4.73 -9.80
N VAL A 27 38.53 4.64 -9.80
CA VAL A 27 39.33 4.37 -8.60
C VAL A 27 40.33 5.50 -8.42
N ARG A 28 40.39 6.07 -7.22
CA ARG A 28 41.36 7.13 -6.88
C ARG A 28 42.22 6.71 -5.69
N VAL A 29 43.45 7.21 -5.62
CA VAL A 29 44.36 6.94 -4.49
C VAL A 29 44.68 8.24 -3.75
N VAL A 30 44.44 8.25 -2.45
CA VAL A 30 44.72 9.40 -1.57
C VAL A 30 45.99 9.12 -0.77
N LYS A 31 47.11 9.76 -1.16
CA LYS A 31 48.37 9.67 -0.41
C LYS A 31 48.26 10.37 0.93
N ARG A 32 48.73 9.72 2.02
CA ARG A 32 48.56 10.20 3.39
C ARG A 32 47.10 10.53 3.73
N GLY A 33 46.17 9.75 3.17
CA GLY A 33 44.74 9.92 3.41
C GLY A 33 44.37 9.59 4.86
N ILE A 34 43.36 10.26 5.37
CA ILE A 34 42.82 10.05 6.71
C ILE A 34 41.41 9.47 6.56
N VAL A 35 41.12 8.39 7.27
CA VAL A 35 39.77 7.83 7.40
C VAL A 35 39.20 8.25 8.74
N LEU A 36 38.13 9.03 8.70
CA LEU A 36 37.44 9.58 9.86
C LEU A 36 36.21 8.70 10.19
N PRO A 37 36.02 8.29 11.46
CA PRO A 37 34.78 7.65 11.87
C PRO A 37 33.58 8.56 11.60
N ALA A 38 32.42 8.00 11.34
CA ALA A 38 31.24 8.83 11.07
C ALA A 38 30.78 9.54 12.34
N ARG A 39 30.43 10.82 12.21
CA ARG A 39 29.84 11.67 13.25
C ARG A 39 28.53 12.22 12.73
N LYS A 40 27.48 12.10 13.53
CA LYS A 40 26.17 12.62 13.20
C LYS A 40 26.18 14.15 13.25
N LEU A 41 25.65 14.77 12.20
CA LEU A 41 25.25 16.18 12.11
C LEU A 41 23.71 16.26 12.14
N ASP A 42 23.14 17.45 12.07
CA ASP A 42 21.68 17.64 12.15
C ASP A 42 20.93 16.83 11.08
N ASP A 43 21.26 17.00 9.79
CA ASP A 43 20.59 16.33 8.66
C ASP A 43 21.51 15.39 7.84
N SER A 44 22.71 15.10 8.34
CA SER A 44 23.71 14.28 7.61
C SER A 44 24.76 13.69 8.56
N TRP A 45 25.78 13.06 7.99
CA TRP A 45 26.97 12.61 8.72
C TRP A 45 28.23 13.21 8.11
N ALA A 46 29.23 13.47 8.95
CA ALA A 46 30.59 13.80 8.55
C ALA A 46 31.52 12.62 8.86
N GLY A 47 32.55 12.39 8.04
CA GLY A 47 33.49 11.29 8.20
C GLY A 47 34.08 10.83 6.87
N GLY A 48 34.40 9.55 6.78
CA GLY A 48 34.92 8.95 5.55
C GLY A 48 36.37 9.34 5.26
N VAL A 49 36.76 9.29 4.00
CA VAL A 49 38.11 9.59 3.53
C VAL A 49 38.27 11.09 3.29
N CYS A 50 39.32 11.67 3.87
CA CYS A 50 39.80 13.01 3.55
C CYS A 50 41.31 13.00 3.27
N ASP A 51 41.81 14.07 2.67
CA ASP A 51 43.25 14.26 2.50
C ASP A 51 43.94 14.66 3.83
N LYS A 52 45.27 14.81 3.80
CA LYS A 52 46.07 15.21 4.96
C LYS A 52 45.69 16.58 5.57
N ASN A 53 44.93 17.40 4.85
CA ASN A 53 44.45 18.72 5.26
C ASN A 53 42.96 18.67 5.65
N PHE A 54 42.39 17.47 5.85
CA PHE A 54 40.99 17.22 6.13
C PHE A 54 40.01 17.66 5.01
N LYS A 55 40.47 17.86 3.77
CA LYS A 55 39.56 18.08 2.65
C LYS A 55 38.85 16.77 2.31
N PHE A 56 37.52 16.78 2.33
CA PHE A 56 36.70 15.60 2.04
C PHE A 56 37.01 15.02 0.65
N VAL A 57 37.09 13.68 0.58
CA VAL A 57 37.33 12.95 -0.66
C VAL A 57 36.20 11.96 -0.96
N ALA A 58 35.78 11.16 0.03
CA ALA A 58 34.74 10.16 -0.17
C ALA A 58 34.09 9.71 1.15
N GLY A 59 32.81 9.37 1.08
CA GLY A 59 32.08 8.73 2.18
C GLY A 59 31.00 7.82 1.61
N TYR A 60 29.76 8.01 2.04
CA TYR A 60 28.59 7.37 1.46
C TYR A 60 27.62 8.43 1.00
N SER A 61 27.21 8.39 -0.27
CA SER A 61 26.23 9.34 -0.80
C SER A 61 25.16 8.65 -1.61
N ARG A 62 23.96 9.20 -1.56
CA ARG A 62 22.84 8.81 -2.44
C ARG A 62 22.86 9.58 -3.77
N ARG A 63 23.79 10.52 -3.95
CA ARG A 63 23.98 11.27 -5.19
C ARG A 63 25.40 11.14 -5.73
N GLU A 64 25.52 11.17 -7.05
CA GLU A 64 26.81 11.05 -7.75
C GLU A 64 27.74 12.24 -7.47
N ASP A 65 27.18 13.44 -7.40
CA ASP A 65 27.89 14.70 -7.14
C ASP A 65 28.32 14.89 -5.68
N LEU A 66 28.00 13.94 -4.79
CA LEU A 66 28.25 14.00 -3.35
C LEU A 66 27.58 15.18 -2.64
N SER A 67 26.63 15.88 -3.27
CA SER A 67 25.94 17.06 -2.70
C SER A 67 24.77 16.70 -1.79
N GLY A 68 24.37 15.42 -1.75
CA GLY A 68 23.12 14.99 -1.13
C GLY A 68 23.20 14.78 0.38
N GLY A 69 22.31 15.42 1.14
CA GLY A 69 21.84 14.92 2.45
C GLY A 69 20.93 13.69 2.30
N GLY A 70 20.53 13.07 3.40
CA GLY A 70 19.66 11.89 3.39
C GLY A 70 20.04 10.85 4.45
N PHE A 71 19.26 9.78 4.55
CA PHE A 71 19.46 8.76 5.57
C PHE A 71 20.87 8.16 5.51
N ALA A 72 21.63 8.33 6.59
CA ALA A 72 22.99 7.81 6.75
C ALA A 72 24.09 8.38 5.80
N CYS A 73 23.79 9.40 4.98
CA CYS A 73 24.76 9.99 4.05
C CYS A 73 25.97 10.62 4.77
N VAL A 74 27.18 10.28 4.33
CA VAL A 74 28.46 10.84 4.77
C VAL A 74 29.07 11.65 3.62
N CYS A 75 28.80 12.96 3.58
CA CYS A 75 29.13 13.84 2.46
C CYS A 75 30.08 14.99 2.83
N SER A 76 30.62 14.99 4.06
CA SER A 76 31.58 15.99 4.53
C SER A 76 32.62 15.35 5.45
N SER A 77 33.71 16.07 5.71
CA SER A 77 34.76 15.70 6.67
C SER A 77 34.80 16.69 7.83
N TYR A 78 35.58 16.38 8.86
CA TYR A 78 35.83 17.27 9.99
C TYR A 78 37.31 17.22 10.38
N ALA A 79 37.81 18.32 10.95
CA ALA A 79 39.18 18.39 11.45
C ALA A 79 39.30 17.76 12.84
N VAL A 80 40.46 17.18 13.13
CA VAL A 80 40.84 16.73 14.49
C VAL A 80 42.26 17.17 14.81
N ASP A 81 42.56 17.28 16.11
CA ASP A 81 43.93 17.44 16.58
C ASP A 81 44.77 16.23 16.11
N LYS A 82 45.96 16.50 15.55
CA LYS A 82 46.87 15.47 15.02
C LYS A 82 47.26 14.42 16.06
N LYS A 83 47.29 14.78 17.34
CA LYS A 83 47.59 13.82 18.43
C LYS A 83 46.52 12.74 18.60
N ASN A 84 45.30 12.99 18.11
CA ASN A 84 44.17 12.06 18.19
C ASN A 84 44.09 11.14 16.95
N ILE A 85 45.05 11.24 16.03
CA ILE A 85 45.09 10.43 14.82
C ILE A 85 45.96 9.19 15.08
N THR A 86 45.38 8.01 14.86
CA THR A 86 46.11 6.75 14.86
C THR A 86 46.82 6.59 13.52
N ARG A 87 48.13 6.28 13.53
CA ARG A 87 48.87 6.03 12.28
C ARG A 87 48.80 4.55 11.92
N LEU A 88 48.40 4.28 10.68
CA LEU A 88 48.43 2.95 10.04
C LEU A 88 49.28 3.08 8.78
N ASP A 89 50.58 2.76 8.84
CA ASP A 89 51.52 3.04 7.73
C ASP A 89 51.43 2.04 6.55
N GLU A 90 50.20 1.65 6.20
CA GLU A 90 49.86 0.65 5.18
C GLU A 90 49.05 1.29 4.04
N ASP A 91 49.11 0.68 2.87
CA ASP A 91 48.16 0.96 1.79
C ASP A 91 46.86 0.19 2.08
N VAL A 92 45.73 0.89 2.02
CA VAL A 92 44.43 0.33 2.39
C VAL A 92 43.37 0.60 1.33
N ILE A 93 42.24 -0.09 1.41
CA ILE A 93 41.05 0.13 0.58
C ILE A 93 39.94 0.70 1.45
N PHE A 94 39.21 1.72 0.95
CA PHE A 94 38.00 2.20 1.61
C PHE A 94 36.77 1.42 1.13
N GLY A 95 36.18 0.62 2.02
CA GLY A 95 35.03 -0.23 1.73
C GLY A 95 33.69 0.51 1.72
N GLY A 96 33.61 1.69 2.35
CA GLY A 96 32.40 2.51 2.41
C GLY A 96 31.86 2.69 3.83
N SER A 97 30.55 2.91 3.93
CA SER A 97 29.83 3.09 5.19
C SER A 97 28.88 1.94 5.42
N LEU A 98 28.90 1.39 6.63
CA LEU A 98 28.01 0.31 7.07
C LEU A 98 26.84 0.90 7.89
N ILE A 99 25.63 0.43 7.57
CA ILE A 99 24.38 0.84 8.19
C ILE A 99 23.82 -0.39 8.93
N GLY A 100 23.50 -0.26 10.22
CA GLY A 100 22.97 -1.35 11.05
C GLY A 100 21.50 -1.71 10.79
N HIS A 101 21.01 -1.47 9.57
CA HIS A 101 19.66 -1.82 9.13
C HIS A 101 19.79 -2.78 7.94
N PHE A 102 19.26 -4.00 8.09
CA PHE A 102 19.48 -5.11 7.16
C PHE A 102 19.22 -4.76 5.68
N GLY A 103 18.06 -4.15 5.39
CA GLY A 103 17.72 -3.78 4.02
C GLY A 103 18.63 -2.71 3.40
N HIS A 104 19.13 -1.77 4.22
CA HIS A 104 20.06 -0.72 3.76
C HIS A 104 21.47 -1.29 3.62
N PHE A 105 21.86 -2.21 4.52
CA PHE A 105 23.11 -2.91 4.40
C PHE A 105 23.23 -3.66 3.09
N MET A 106 22.22 -4.48 2.76
CA MET A 106 22.23 -5.28 1.54
C MET A 106 22.36 -4.44 0.27
N LEU A 107 21.74 -3.26 0.22
CA LEU A 107 21.66 -2.50 -1.03
C LEU A 107 22.72 -1.39 -1.13
N GLU A 108 23.24 -0.87 -0.01
CA GLU A 108 24.04 0.37 0.01
C GLU A 108 25.48 0.19 0.52
N CYS A 109 25.72 -0.78 1.41
CA CYS A 109 26.93 -0.75 2.26
C CYS A 109 28.17 -1.40 1.63
N TRP A 110 28.01 -2.23 0.60
CA TRP A 110 29.12 -2.86 -0.13
C TRP A 110 29.25 -2.38 -1.58
N THR A 111 28.71 -1.21 -1.90
CA THR A 111 28.70 -0.63 -3.25
C THR A 111 30.10 -0.29 -3.80
N ARG A 112 31.16 -0.38 -2.98
CA ARG A 112 32.57 -0.20 -3.38
C ARG A 112 33.37 -1.52 -3.44
N LEU A 113 32.79 -2.63 -2.96
CA LEU A 113 33.48 -3.92 -2.87
C LEU A 113 33.66 -4.63 -4.21
N TRP A 114 33.03 -4.12 -5.27
CA TRP A 114 33.33 -4.54 -6.64
C TRP A 114 34.82 -4.56 -6.95
N TYR A 115 35.57 -3.59 -6.41
CA TYR A 115 37.01 -3.47 -6.62
C TYR A 115 37.78 -4.60 -5.93
N VAL A 116 37.36 -5.00 -4.73
CA VAL A 116 38.01 -6.10 -4.00
C VAL A 116 37.77 -7.43 -4.72
N ILE A 117 36.57 -7.61 -5.28
CA ILE A 117 36.16 -8.83 -5.97
C ILE A 117 36.89 -8.99 -7.31
N GLU A 118 37.11 -7.91 -8.04
CA GLU A 118 37.85 -7.96 -9.32
C GLU A 118 39.36 -8.08 -9.15
N HIS A 119 39.86 -7.78 -7.94
CA HIS A 119 41.26 -7.84 -7.60
C HIS A 119 41.51 -8.84 -6.46
N PRO A 120 41.19 -10.14 -6.65
CA PRO A 120 41.34 -11.16 -5.61
C PRO A 120 42.79 -11.42 -5.23
N GLU A 121 43.78 -10.91 -5.96
CA GLU A 121 45.21 -10.91 -5.63
C GLU A 121 45.59 -9.88 -4.56
N ARG A 122 44.78 -8.83 -4.39
CA ARG A 122 45.02 -7.76 -3.41
C ARG A 122 44.75 -8.23 -1.99
N ARG A 123 45.59 -7.83 -1.04
CA ARG A 123 45.58 -8.29 0.37
C ARG A 123 45.46 -7.15 1.37
N GLU A 124 45.39 -5.91 0.88
CA GLU A 124 45.26 -4.71 1.70
C GLU A 124 44.06 -4.78 2.63
N LYS A 125 44.20 -4.16 3.80
CA LYS A 125 43.10 -4.00 4.75
C LYS A 125 42.01 -3.12 4.15
N ILE A 126 40.76 -3.42 4.50
CA ILE A 126 39.55 -2.77 4.00
C ILE A 126 38.91 -2.02 5.17
N LEU A 127 38.93 -0.69 5.10
CA LEU A 127 38.42 0.17 6.16
C LEU A 127 36.96 0.53 5.90
N PHE A 128 36.13 0.33 6.91
CA PHE A 128 34.73 0.72 6.94
C PHE A 128 34.46 1.71 8.08
N ILE A 129 33.54 2.65 7.81
CA ILE A 129 32.92 3.48 8.85
C ILE A 129 31.51 2.97 9.13
N THR A 130 30.94 3.32 10.28
CA THR A 130 29.56 2.92 10.65
C THR A 130 28.71 4.15 10.95
N THR A 131 27.46 4.19 10.49
CA THR A 131 26.53 5.33 10.68
C THR A 131 25.29 4.96 11.50
N THR A 132 24.09 4.98 10.89
CA THR A 132 22.80 4.80 11.58
C THR A 132 22.63 3.37 12.11
N HIS A 133 21.94 3.23 13.24
CA HIS A 133 21.81 1.95 13.98
C HIS A 133 23.18 1.30 14.28
N GLY A 134 24.17 2.17 14.53
CA GLY A 134 25.59 1.90 14.36
C GLY A 134 26.19 0.82 15.26
N GLY A 135 27.50 0.63 15.09
CA GLY A 135 28.25 -0.45 15.71
C GLY A 135 28.51 -1.62 14.78
N TYR A 136 29.29 -2.56 15.28
CA TYR A 136 29.54 -3.83 14.63
C TYR A 136 28.30 -4.71 14.78
N HIS A 137 27.94 -5.41 13.70
CA HIS A 137 26.93 -6.46 13.71
C HIS A 137 27.56 -7.72 13.15
N ALA A 138 27.40 -8.86 13.84
CA ALA A 138 28.04 -10.12 13.46
C ALA A 138 27.70 -10.56 12.03
N TRP A 139 26.45 -10.32 11.61
CA TRP A 139 26.00 -10.64 10.25
C TRP A 139 26.70 -9.82 9.16
N PHE A 140 27.41 -8.74 9.48
CA PHE A 140 28.28 -8.07 8.49
C PHE A 140 29.39 -9.00 7.99
N ASP A 141 30.04 -9.71 8.91
CA ASP A 141 31.16 -10.60 8.59
C ASP A 141 30.70 -11.83 7.83
N ASP A 142 29.49 -12.33 8.11
CA ASP A 142 28.89 -13.41 7.33
C ASP A 142 28.84 -13.05 5.84
N PHE A 143 28.40 -11.85 5.50
CA PHE A 143 28.37 -11.41 4.10
C PHE A 143 29.77 -11.20 3.51
N PHE A 144 30.73 -10.65 4.26
CA PHE A 144 32.11 -10.51 3.78
C PHE A 144 32.77 -11.87 3.52
N ARG A 145 32.59 -12.82 4.44
CA ARG A 145 33.04 -14.21 4.28
C ARG A 145 32.43 -14.85 3.04
N LEU A 146 31.12 -14.69 2.82
CA LEU A 146 30.43 -15.22 1.64
C LEU A 146 30.84 -14.54 0.33
N MET A 147 31.35 -13.31 0.37
CA MET A 147 32.00 -12.67 -0.78
C MET A 147 33.43 -13.18 -1.04
N GLY A 148 33.97 -14.04 -0.17
CA GLY A 148 35.36 -14.50 -0.24
C GLY A 148 36.38 -13.52 0.35
N ILE A 149 35.95 -12.59 1.22
CA ILE A 149 36.82 -11.61 1.86
C ILE A 149 37.19 -12.12 3.25
N ALA A 150 38.49 -12.26 3.51
CA ALA A 150 39.01 -12.70 4.80
C ALA A 150 38.72 -11.66 5.91
N GLU A 151 38.27 -12.14 7.06
CA GLU A 151 37.84 -11.32 8.21
C GLU A 151 38.98 -10.45 8.76
N ASP A 152 40.21 -10.96 8.76
CA ASP A 152 41.41 -10.24 9.22
C ASP A 152 41.78 -9.03 8.36
N ARG A 153 41.20 -8.91 7.15
CA ARG A 153 41.33 -7.72 6.31
C ARG A 153 40.38 -6.60 6.72
N ILE A 154 39.30 -6.87 7.46
CA ILE A 154 38.26 -5.89 7.75
C ILE A 154 38.64 -5.03 8.96
N ILE A 155 38.64 -3.70 8.78
CA ILE A 155 38.82 -2.75 9.88
C ILE A 155 37.58 -1.86 10.02
N TYR A 156 36.96 -1.91 11.20
CA TYR A 156 35.95 -0.94 11.62
C TYR A 156 36.62 0.28 12.24
N VAL A 157 36.54 1.42 11.56
CA VAL A 157 37.20 2.66 11.98
C VAL A 157 36.46 3.29 13.16
N LYS A 158 37.04 3.21 14.35
CA LYS A 158 36.50 3.79 15.60
C LYS A 158 37.15 5.12 16.00
N LYS A 159 38.35 5.40 15.50
CA LYS A 159 39.13 6.63 15.73
C LYS A 159 39.69 7.12 14.40
N PRO A 160 40.02 8.42 14.24
CA PRO A 160 40.70 8.90 13.03
C PRO A 160 41.96 8.09 12.74
N VAL A 161 42.10 7.57 11.52
CA VAL A 161 43.26 6.77 11.10
C VAL A 161 43.92 7.42 9.89
N GLN A 162 45.22 7.75 9.98
CA GLN A 162 46.00 8.18 8.82
C GLN A 162 46.72 6.97 8.21
N CYS A 163 46.51 6.77 6.90
CA CYS A 163 47.07 5.66 6.14
C CYS A 163 48.27 6.10 5.28
N ARG A 164 49.13 5.17 4.81
CA ARG A 164 50.16 5.50 3.81
C ARG A 164 49.50 5.96 2.51
N SER A 165 48.54 5.18 2.03
CA SER A 165 47.59 5.60 1.01
C SER A 165 46.23 4.92 1.19
N VAL A 166 45.17 5.58 0.72
CA VAL A 166 43.82 5.03 0.70
C VAL A 166 43.37 4.89 -0.75
N THR A 167 43.19 3.65 -1.21
CA THR A 167 42.51 3.34 -2.47
C THR A 167 41.01 3.52 -2.25
N VAL A 168 40.38 4.36 -3.06
CA VAL A 168 38.96 4.71 -2.96
C VAL A 168 38.26 4.35 -4.27
N PRO A 169 37.71 3.12 -4.37
CA PRO A 169 36.82 2.76 -5.47
C PRO A 169 35.53 3.55 -5.36
N GLU A 170 35.04 4.10 -6.46
CA GLU A 170 33.77 4.81 -6.52
C GLU A 170 32.56 3.89 -6.25
N GLN A 171 31.45 4.46 -5.75
CA GLN A 171 30.21 3.70 -5.58
C GLN A 171 29.68 3.22 -6.94
N ALA A 172 29.38 1.92 -7.01
CA ALA A 172 28.76 1.33 -8.19
C ALA A 172 27.25 1.57 -8.28
N HIS A 173 26.64 2.11 -7.21
CA HIS A 173 25.21 2.39 -7.11
C HIS A 173 24.96 3.63 -6.22
N TYR A 174 23.97 4.42 -6.62
CA TYR A 174 23.41 5.54 -5.87
C TYR A 174 21.91 5.34 -5.78
N VAL A 175 21.37 5.27 -4.57
CA VAL A 175 19.95 4.95 -4.34
C VAL A 175 19.05 6.15 -4.67
N PRO A 176 17.90 5.94 -5.35
CA PRO A 176 16.86 6.96 -5.44
C PRO A 176 16.10 7.07 -4.10
N GLU A 177 16.26 8.18 -3.38
CA GLU A 177 15.37 8.50 -2.26
C GLU A 177 14.32 9.53 -2.72
N HIS A 178 13.05 9.12 -2.76
CA HIS A 178 11.90 9.93 -3.20
C HIS A 178 11.99 10.54 -4.61
N LEU A 179 10.83 10.85 -5.21
CA LEU A 179 10.72 11.55 -6.51
C LEU A 179 11.46 12.91 -6.54
N ARG A 180 11.91 13.41 -5.37
CA ARG A 180 12.60 14.69 -5.16
C ARG A 180 14.11 14.68 -5.45
N TYR A 181 14.79 13.53 -5.44
CA TYR A 181 16.27 13.49 -5.48
C TYR A 181 16.90 12.84 -6.71
N GLY A 182 16.11 12.68 -7.79
CA GLY A 182 16.60 12.15 -9.06
C GLY A 182 16.58 10.62 -9.15
N LEU A 183 16.85 10.11 -10.35
CA LEU A 183 16.94 8.67 -10.62
C LEU A 183 18.30 8.21 -10.16
N GLY A 184 18.38 7.63 -8.96
CA GLY A 184 19.56 6.91 -8.53
C GLY A 184 19.92 5.81 -9.52
N ASN A 185 21.19 5.71 -9.90
CA ASN A 185 21.68 4.83 -10.95
C ASN A 185 22.50 3.66 -10.40
N PHE A 186 22.69 2.61 -11.21
CA PHE A 186 23.59 1.51 -10.90
C PHE A 186 24.39 1.08 -12.12
N THR A 187 25.59 0.54 -11.89
CA THR A 187 26.49 0.05 -12.93
C THR A 187 26.60 -1.48 -12.88
N LYS A 188 27.20 -2.13 -13.88
CA LYS A 188 27.43 -3.59 -13.84
C LYS A 188 28.24 -4.03 -12.61
N LYS A 189 29.13 -3.16 -12.10
CA LYS A 189 29.95 -3.43 -10.91
C LYS A 189 29.11 -3.62 -9.64
N PHE A 190 27.90 -3.06 -9.59
CA PHE A 190 26.99 -3.23 -8.44
C PHE A 190 26.60 -4.69 -8.22
N LEU A 191 26.57 -5.50 -9.29
CA LEU A 191 26.15 -6.90 -9.23
C LEU A 191 27.26 -7.83 -8.70
N LEU A 192 28.53 -7.41 -8.74
CA LEU A 192 29.67 -8.28 -8.44
C LEU A 192 29.66 -8.85 -7.00
N PRO A 193 29.36 -8.06 -5.94
CA PRO A 193 29.21 -8.63 -4.59
C PRO A 193 28.16 -9.74 -4.49
N TYR A 194 27.02 -9.58 -5.16
CA TYR A 194 25.97 -10.60 -5.16
C TYR A 194 26.38 -11.84 -5.95
N GLN A 195 27.07 -11.67 -7.08
CA GLN A 195 27.59 -12.77 -7.88
C GLN A 195 28.67 -13.57 -7.13
N ALA A 196 29.56 -12.86 -6.42
CA ALA A 196 30.56 -13.49 -5.56
C ALA A 196 29.88 -14.35 -4.48
N ILE A 197 28.87 -13.82 -3.78
CA ILE A 197 28.09 -14.59 -2.80
C ILE A 197 27.42 -15.81 -3.45
N LYS A 198 26.71 -15.63 -4.57
CA LYS A 198 26.03 -16.72 -5.30
C LYS A 198 27.00 -17.83 -5.73
N SER A 199 28.28 -17.51 -5.97
CA SER A 199 29.29 -18.51 -6.33
C SER A 199 29.77 -19.36 -5.15
N HIS A 200 29.62 -18.89 -3.91
CA HIS A 200 30.05 -19.59 -2.69
C HIS A 200 28.90 -20.33 -1.99
N VAL A 201 27.64 -20.01 -2.28
CA VAL A 201 26.48 -20.62 -1.63
C VAL A 201 25.85 -21.70 -2.52
N LYS A 202 25.55 -22.86 -1.95
CA LYS A 202 24.82 -23.93 -2.65
C LYS A 202 23.31 -23.66 -2.60
N PRO A 203 22.58 -23.73 -3.73
CA PRO A 203 21.13 -23.61 -3.73
C PRO A 203 20.47 -24.67 -2.84
N GLY A 204 19.49 -24.22 -2.06
CA GLY A 204 18.68 -25.06 -1.19
C GLY A 204 17.71 -25.96 -1.96
N LYS A 205 17.05 -26.87 -1.24
CA LYS A 205 16.13 -27.84 -1.82
C LYS A 205 14.68 -27.36 -1.86
N VAL A 206 14.30 -26.45 -0.97
CA VAL A 206 12.93 -25.93 -0.86
C VAL A 206 12.58 -25.15 -2.12
N LYS A 207 11.44 -25.48 -2.73
CA LYS A 207 11.02 -24.90 -4.03
C LYS A 207 10.00 -23.79 -3.91
N ARG A 208 9.22 -23.76 -2.83
CA ARG A 208 8.16 -22.79 -2.61
C ARG A 208 8.29 -22.21 -1.20
N LEU A 209 8.46 -20.89 -1.11
CA LEU A 209 8.73 -20.19 0.15
C LEU A 209 7.72 -19.08 0.38
N TYR A 210 7.16 -19.01 1.58
CA TYR A 210 6.54 -17.80 2.09
C TYR A 210 7.44 -17.19 3.17
N LEU A 211 8.03 -16.04 2.90
CA LEU A 211 8.89 -15.35 3.85
C LEU A 211 8.04 -14.49 4.79
N THR A 212 8.24 -14.64 6.09
CA THR A 212 7.54 -13.89 7.14
C THR A 212 8.53 -13.27 8.13
N GLN A 213 8.09 -12.28 8.90
CA GLN A 213 8.80 -11.73 10.07
C GLN A 213 7.97 -11.87 11.35
N THR A 214 6.92 -12.68 11.36
CA THR A 214 5.99 -12.81 12.49
C THR A 214 6.72 -13.23 13.77
N GLU A 215 7.63 -14.21 13.69
CA GLU A 215 8.39 -14.69 14.85
C GLU A 215 9.46 -13.70 15.33
N PHE A 216 10.18 -13.02 14.41
CA PHE A 216 11.09 -11.93 14.78
C PHE A 216 10.43 -10.91 15.71
N ASN A 217 9.24 -10.45 15.30
CA ASN A 217 8.59 -9.36 15.99
C ASN A 217 8.09 -9.82 17.37
N LYS A 218 7.53 -11.04 17.46
CA LYS A 218 7.20 -11.68 18.74
C LYS A 218 8.40 -11.71 19.68
N SER A 219 9.59 -12.08 19.18
CA SER A 219 10.82 -12.16 19.98
C SER A 219 11.29 -10.80 20.53
N LYS A 220 10.93 -9.69 19.89
CA LYS A 220 11.23 -8.32 20.33
C LYS A 220 10.17 -7.71 21.24
N GLY A 221 9.21 -8.51 21.72
CA GLY A 221 8.07 -8.02 22.49
C GLY A 221 7.10 -7.17 21.65
N LEU A 222 7.27 -7.14 20.32
CA LEU A 222 6.33 -6.54 19.39
C LEU A 222 5.25 -7.58 19.06
N LYS A 223 3.98 -7.21 19.17
CA LYS A 223 2.89 -8.13 18.81
C LYS A 223 2.63 -8.07 17.30
N GLY A 224 3.06 -9.11 16.59
CA GLY A 224 2.79 -9.30 15.15
C GLY A 224 3.83 -8.64 14.24
N SER A 225 3.71 -8.86 12.92
CA SER A 225 4.53 -8.13 11.96
C SER A 225 4.16 -6.64 11.93
N HIS A 226 4.90 -5.81 11.19
CA HIS A 226 4.44 -4.45 10.88
C HIS A 226 3.08 -4.43 10.13
N CYS A 227 2.53 -5.61 9.81
CA CYS A 227 1.21 -5.84 9.25
C CYS A 227 0.29 -6.55 10.25
N PHE A 228 -0.95 -6.07 10.39
CA PHE A 228 -2.04 -6.88 10.91
C PHE A 228 -2.56 -7.81 9.81
N ASN A 229 -2.91 -9.04 10.21
CA ASN A 229 -3.49 -10.09 9.37
C ASN A 229 -2.50 -10.72 8.37
N GLU A 230 -1.22 -10.81 8.71
CA GLU A 230 -0.26 -11.58 7.92
C GLU A 230 -0.48 -13.10 8.04
N GLU A 231 -1.06 -13.56 9.16
CA GLU A 231 -1.37 -14.97 9.39
C GLU A 231 -2.35 -15.55 8.34
N TYR A 232 -3.20 -14.70 7.75
CA TYR A 232 -4.05 -15.09 6.61
C TYR A 232 -3.21 -15.58 5.43
N PHE A 233 -2.17 -14.82 5.06
CA PHE A 233 -1.31 -15.14 3.92
C PHE A 233 -0.40 -16.33 4.24
N GLU A 234 0.16 -16.41 5.44
CA GLU A 234 0.94 -17.58 5.89
C GLU A 234 0.13 -18.87 5.71
N LYS A 235 -1.13 -18.89 6.18
CA LYS A 235 -2.03 -20.05 6.03
C LYS A 235 -2.39 -20.33 4.58
N PHE A 236 -2.68 -19.28 3.80
CA PHE A 236 -3.03 -19.41 2.39
C PHE A 236 -1.91 -20.08 1.59
N PHE A 237 -0.67 -19.62 1.76
CA PHE A 237 0.48 -20.17 1.04
C PHE A 237 0.87 -21.55 1.59
N ALA A 238 0.83 -21.76 2.91
CA ALA A 238 1.08 -23.07 3.51
C ALA A 238 0.13 -24.15 2.98
N ALA A 239 -1.16 -23.84 2.84
CA ALA A 239 -2.15 -24.75 2.26
C ALA A 239 -1.85 -25.14 0.80
N ARG A 240 -0.97 -24.40 0.12
CA ARG A 240 -0.54 -24.63 -1.27
C ARG A 240 0.90 -25.15 -1.37
N GLY A 241 1.41 -25.71 -0.27
CA GLY A 241 2.71 -26.35 -0.20
C GLY A 241 3.89 -25.39 -0.19
N PHE A 242 3.68 -24.12 0.16
CA PHE A 242 4.78 -23.21 0.46
C PHE A 242 5.28 -23.46 1.88
N GLU A 243 6.60 -23.49 2.04
CA GLU A 243 7.21 -23.51 3.36
C GLU A 243 7.24 -22.10 3.94
N VAL A 244 6.61 -21.90 5.09
CA VAL A 244 6.58 -20.61 5.80
C VAL A 244 7.86 -20.47 6.60
N VAL A 245 8.71 -19.51 6.24
CA VAL A 245 10.04 -19.33 6.80
C VAL A 245 10.19 -17.93 7.38
N SER A 246 10.75 -17.85 8.58
CA SER A 246 11.23 -16.62 9.22
C SER A 246 12.75 -16.51 9.02
N PRO A 247 13.25 -15.81 7.97
CA PRO A 247 14.66 -15.84 7.61
C PRO A 247 15.57 -15.32 8.73
N GLU A 248 15.09 -14.38 9.54
CA GLU A 248 15.81 -13.81 10.68
C GLU A 248 16.28 -14.83 11.73
N LEU A 249 15.70 -16.02 11.75
CA LEU A 249 16.02 -17.09 12.70
C LEU A 249 17.10 -18.03 12.16
N LEU A 250 17.49 -17.86 10.89
CA LEU A 250 18.42 -18.73 10.19
C LEU A 250 19.78 -18.03 10.01
N PRO A 251 20.89 -18.77 9.93
CA PRO A 251 22.17 -18.22 9.49
C PRO A 251 22.08 -17.58 8.09
N ILE A 252 22.83 -16.52 7.83
CA ILE A 252 22.79 -15.76 6.56
C ILE A 252 23.01 -16.67 5.33
N GLU A 253 23.93 -17.62 5.42
CA GLU A 253 24.22 -18.57 4.33
C GLU A 253 23.02 -19.48 4.03
N GLU A 254 22.28 -19.91 5.05
CA GLU A 254 21.07 -20.71 4.90
C GLU A 254 19.93 -19.89 4.30
N GLN A 255 19.77 -18.63 4.73
CA GLN A 255 18.82 -17.70 4.13
C GLN A 255 19.07 -17.56 2.62
N ILE A 256 20.31 -17.31 2.21
CA ILE A 256 20.68 -17.18 0.78
C ILE A 256 20.45 -18.50 0.05
N SER A 257 20.82 -19.63 0.66
CA SER A 257 20.63 -20.96 0.10
C SER A 257 19.16 -21.23 -0.22
N LEU A 258 18.24 -20.95 0.69
CA LEU A 258 16.79 -21.09 0.48
C LEU A 258 16.32 -20.28 -0.73
N ILE A 259 16.69 -19.00 -0.80
CA ILE A 259 16.28 -18.11 -1.88
C ILE A 259 16.83 -18.56 -3.25
N MET A 260 18.08 -19.02 -3.30
CA MET A 260 18.69 -19.54 -4.53
C MET A 260 18.05 -20.86 -4.99
N GLY A 261 17.52 -21.66 -4.06
CA GLY A 261 16.89 -22.95 -4.33
C GLY A 261 15.47 -22.85 -4.87
N ALA A 262 14.73 -21.82 -4.43
CA ALA A 262 13.30 -21.67 -4.66
C ALA A 262 12.94 -21.37 -6.13
N ASP A 263 11.82 -21.91 -6.57
CA ASP A 263 11.13 -21.61 -7.83
C ASP A 263 10.05 -20.53 -7.63
N GLU A 264 9.40 -20.53 -6.46
CA GLU A 264 8.36 -19.59 -6.10
C GLU A 264 8.61 -19.03 -4.70
N ILE A 265 8.56 -17.71 -4.56
CA ILE A 265 8.78 -17.01 -3.30
C ILE A 265 7.68 -15.98 -3.13
N ALA A 266 7.02 -15.96 -1.98
CA ALA A 266 6.04 -14.97 -1.61
C ALA A 266 6.49 -14.23 -0.34
N ALA A 267 6.30 -12.92 -0.27
CA ALA A 267 6.62 -12.15 0.93
C ALA A 267 5.85 -10.83 0.98
N THR A 268 5.64 -10.30 2.19
CA THR A 268 5.18 -8.92 2.37
C THR A 268 6.28 -7.92 1.99
N MET A 269 5.89 -6.90 1.23
CA MET A 269 6.82 -5.97 0.59
C MET A 269 7.58 -5.10 1.59
N GLY A 270 8.91 -5.14 1.57
CA GLY A 270 9.78 -4.49 2.55
C GLY A 270 11.18 -5.11 2.54
N THR A 271 11.84 -5.20 3.69
CA THR A 271 13.18 -5.85 3.76
C THR A 271 13.16 -7.29 3.25
N LEU A 272 12.06 -8.04 3.46
CA LEU A 272 11.94 -9.42 2.96
C LEU A 272 12.02 -9.52 1.44
N THR A 273 11.50 -8.54 0.70
CA THR A 273 11.53 -8.57 -0.77
C THR A 273 12.90 -8.18 -1.33
N HIS A 274 13.84 -7.69 -0.51
CA HIS A 274 15.24 -7.49 -0.91
C HIS A 274 15.99 -8.81 -1.11
N TRP A 275 15.47 -9.93 -0.57
CA TRP A 275 15.98 -11.26 -0.90
C TRP A 275 15.89 -11.59 -2.39
N ALA A 276 15.05 -10.87 -3.16
CA ALA A 276 14.98 -11.02 -4.62
C ALA A 276 16.34 -10.86 -5.33
N THR A 277 17.30 -10.14 -4.72
CA THR A 277 18.68 -10.02 -5.21
C THR A 277 19.39 -11.37 -5.37
N PHE A 278 18.98 -12.40 -4.62
CA PHE A 278 19.53 -13.75 -4.68
C PHE A 278 18.73 -14.76 -5.51
N CYS A 279 17.60 -14.35 -6.08
CA CYS A 279 16.80 -15.22 -6.93
C CYS A 279 17.56 -15.71 -8.16
N LYS A 280 17.12 -16.85 -8.69
CA LYS A 280 17.46 -17.32 -10.03
C LYS A 280 16.52 -16.69 -11.06
N PRO A 281 16.95 -16.53 -12.33
CA PRO A 281 16.17 -15.86 -13.37
C PRO A 281 14.76 -16.41 -13.60
N THR A 282 14.56 -17.71 -13.38
CA THR A 282 13.27 -18.38 -13.60
C THR A 282 12.33 -18.32 -12.39
N ALA A 283 12.76 -17.77 -11.24
CA ALA A 283 11.94 -17.76 -10.04
C ALA A 283 10.79 -16.76 -10.15
N ASN A 284 9.62 -17.14 -9.66
CA ASN A 284 8.47 -16.26 -9.46
C ASN A 284 8.53 -15.64 -8.06
N PHE A 285 8.63 -14.31 -7.97
CA PHE A 285 8.57 -13.59 -6.70
C PHE A 285 7.25 -12.82 -6.59
N ILE A 286 6.40 -13.28 -5.68
CA ILE A 286 5.09 -12.72 -5.34
C ILE A 286 5.27 -11.73 -4.18
N MET A 287 5.13 -10.45 -4.47
CA MET A 287 5.36 -9.34 -3.53
C MET A 287 4.03 -8.74 -3.11
N LEU A 288 3.65 -8.96 -1.86
CA LEU A 288 2.38 -8.50 -1.29
C LEU A 288 2.55 -7.06 -0.77
N THR A 289 1.91 -6.08 -1.41
CA THR A 289 2.09 -4.68 -1.01
C THR A 289 1.34 -4.35 0.26
N ARG A 290 2.04 -3.73 1.21
CA ARG A 290 1.49 -3.35 2.53
C ARG A 290 0.84 -1.97 2.53
N THR A 291 1.13 -1.14 1.53
CA THR A 291 0.51 0.16 1.28
C THR A 291 0.27 0.33 -0.22
N HIS A 292 -0.59 1.27 -0.60
CA HIS A 292 -0.85 1.58 -2.02
C HIS A 292 0.30 2.34 -2.70
N ALA A 293 1.31 2.78 -1.94
CA ALA A 293 2.43 3.53 -2.48
C ALA A 293 3.46 2.60 -3.12
N ALA A 294 3.81 2.90 -4.36
CA ALA A 294 4.90 2.23 -5.04
C ALA A 294 6.26 2.51 -4.36
N LEU A 295 7.13 1.50 -4.32
CA LEU A 295 8.43 1.57 -3.64
C LEU A 295 9.59 1.70 -4.63
N PRO A 296 10.27 2.87 -4.68
CA PRO A 296 11.42 3.08 -5.58
C PRO A 296 12.57 2.08 -5.37
N PHE A 297 12.83 1.68 -4.12
CA PHE A 297 13.85 0.67 -3.80
C PHE A 297 13.53 -0.68 -4.47
N GLN A 298 12.27 -1.11 -4.39
CA GLN A 298 11.87 -2.39 -4.95
C GLN A 298 11.90 -2.37 -6.48
N THR A 299 11.47 -1.27 -7.10
CA THR A 299 11.53 -1.18 -8.56
C THR A 299 12.96 -1.25 -9.07
N PHE A 300 13.95 -0.78 -8.31
CA PHE A 300 15.37 -0.88 -8.66
C PHE A 300 15.85 -2.32 -8.65
N ILE A 301 15.52 -3.08 -7.61
CA ILE A 301 15.88 -4.51 -7.53
C ILE A 301 15.26 -5.27 -8.71
N ASN A 302 14.00 -4.98 -9.04
CA ASN A 302 13.30 -5.59 -10.17
C ASN A 302 13.92 -5.24 -11.54
N GLU A 303 14.71 -4.17 -11.63
CA GLU A 303 15.46 -3.80 -12.83
C GLU A 303 16.88 -4.40 -12.84
N ALA A 304 17.53 -4.44 -11.68
CA ALA A 304 18.93 -4.86 -11.56
C ALA A 304 19.13 -6.38 -11.53
N PHE A 305 18.09 -7.15 -11.18
CA PHE A 305 18.17 -8.59 -11.02
C PHE A 305 17.06 -9.30 -11.81
N ASP A 306 17.42 -10.42 -12.42
CA ASP A 306 16.50 -11.21 -13.23
C ASP A 306 15.66 -12.15 -12.35
N PHE A 307 14.34 -11.96 -12.38
CA PHE A 307 13.32 -12.86 -11.85
C PHE A 307 11.93 -12.42 -12.34
N ASN A 308 10.94 -13.31 -12.23
CA ASN A 308 9.56 -13.00 -12.57
C ASN A 308 8.85 -12.33 -11.39
N CYS A 309 8.70 -11.01 -11.43
CA CYS A 309 8.04 -10.25 -10.37
C CYS A 309 6.50 -10.19 -10.55
N TYR A 310 5.78 -10.51 -9.47
CA TYR A 310 4.34 -10.30 -9.30
C TYR A 310 4.12 -9.30 -8.17
N LEU A 311 3.53 -8.15 -8.46
CA LEU A 311 3.11 -7.18 -7.43
C LEU A 311 1.62 -7.35 -7.17
N VAL A 312 1.25 -7.60 -5.92
CA VAL A 312 -0.13 -7.88 -5.53
C VAL A 312 -0.53 -6.98 -4.38
N ASP A 313 -1.48 -6.08 -4.62
CA ASP A 313 -1.98 -5.15 -3.61
C ASP A 313 -2.85 -5.86 -2.60
N VAL A 314 -2.35 -6.00 -1.38
CA VAL A 314 -3.10 -6.58 -0.25
C VAL A 314 -3.44 -5.54 0.82
N SER A 315 -3.00 -4.28 0.66
CA SER A 315 -3.29 -3.19 1.58
C SER A 315 -4.80 -2.95 1.70
N LYS A 316 -5.29 -3.03 2.94
CA LYS A 316 -6.65 -2.67 3.35
C LYS A 316 -6.67 -1.41 4.24
N ASN A 317 -5.54 -0.72 4.38
CA ASN A 317 -5.42 0.53 5.14
C ASN A 317 -6.50 1.53 4.72
N PHE A 318 -7.21 2.10 5.70
CA PHE A 318 -8.23 3.15 5.50
C PHE A 318 -7.81 4.51 6.05
N LEU A 319 -6.80 4.52 6.91
CA LEU A 319 -6.03 5.71 7.24
C LEU A 319 -4.72 5.68 6.47
N TYR A 320 -4.10 6.84 6.30
CA TYR A 320 -2.82 6.93 5.62
C TYR A 320 -1.76 6.12 6.37
N ALA A 321 -0.97 5.36 5.60
CA ALA A 321 0.16 4.60 6.09
C ALA A 321 1.32 4.75 5.08
N GLU A 322 2.50 5.13 5.59
CA GLU A 322 3.73 5.11 4.82
C GLU A 322 4.49 3.82 5.06
N GLN A 323 5.37 3.49 4.12
CA GLN A 323 6.17 2.27 4.13
C GLN A 323 7.11 2.16 5.33
N THR A 324 7.58 3.30 5.86
CA THR A 324 8.50 3.40 7.01
C THR A 324 7.82 3.94 8.27
N LEU A 325 6.61 4.46 8.14
CA LEU A 325 5.85 5.13 9.19
C LEU A 325 4.38 4.71 9.04
N GLY A 326 3.96 3.71 9.81
CA GLY A 326 2.56 3.31 9.84
C GLY A 326 2.37 1.90 10.38
N VAL A 327 1.14 1.63 10.76
CA VAL A 327 0.64 0.25 10.87
C VAL A 327 0.15 -0.13 9.50
N CYS A 328 0.46 -1.34 9.03
CA CYS A 328 -0.14 -1.86 7.80
C CYS A 328 -1.25 -2.85 8.16
N MET A 329 -2.39 -2.76 7.50
CA MET A 329 -3.46 -3.74 7.57
C MET A 329 -3.58 -4.37 6.19
N ILE A 330 -3.42 -5.69 6.12
CA ILE A 330 -3.41 -6.44 4.86
C ILE A 330 -4.54 -7.47 4.82
N GLY A 331 -5.00 -7.85 3.64
CA GLY A 331 -6.10 -8.80 3.50
C GLY A 331 -6.54 -9.03 2.05
N SER A 332 -7.67 -9.71 1.89
CA SER A 332 -8.23 -10.16 0.61
C SER A 332 -8.86 -9.02 -0.17
N THR A 333 -8.03 -8.26 -0.91
CA THR A 333 -8.50 -7.20 -1.81
C THR A 333 -9.00 -7.77 -3.14
N ARG A 334 -9.67 -6.95 -3.96
CA ARG A 334 -10.02 -7.35 -5.34
C ARG A 334 -8.80 -7.72 -6.20
N TYR A 335 -7.63 -7.14 -5.94
CA TYR A 335 -6.41 -7.42 -6.70
C TYR A 335 -5.78 -8.74 -6.26
N TRP A 336 -5.80 -9.01 -4.96
CA TRP A 336 -5.45 -10.33 -4.43
C TRP A 336 -6.34 -11.42 -5.02
N LYS A 337 -7.66 -11.22 -5.06
CA LYS A 337 -8.62 -12.16 -5.66
C LYS A 337 -8.33 -12.40 -7.14
N ALA A 338 -8.06 -11.35 -7.92
CA ALA A 338 -7.68 -11.46 -9.32
C ALA A 338 -6.36 -12.22 -9.51
N PHE A 339 -5.34 -11.93 -8.68
CA PHE A 339 -4.08 -12.66 -8.69
C PHE A 339 -4.28 -14.15 -8.40
N VAL A 340 -5.09 -14.49 -7.40
CA VAL A 340 -5.33 -15.89 -7.03
C VAL A 340 -6.07 -16.64 -8.14
N ALA A 341 -7.06 -15.99 -8.78
CA ALA A 341 -7.74 -16.56 -9.94
C ALA A 341 -6.78 -16.83 -11.10
N ASP A 342 -5.91 -15.88 -11.43
CA ASP A 342 -5.00 -15.99 -12.57
C ASP A 342 -3.83 -16.95 -12.31
N TYR A 343 -3.24 -16.88 -11.10
CA TYR A 343 -1.99 -17.60 -10.79
C TYR A 343 -2.25 -19.01 -10.25
N PHE A 344 -3.27 -19.19 -9.41
CA PHE A 344 -3.60 -20.48 -8.81
C PHE A 344 -4.80 -21.17 -9.47
N GLY A 345 -5.60 -20.46 -10.28
CA GLY A 345 -6.83 -21.00 -10.86
C GLY A 345 -7.97 -21.13 -9.85
N GLU A 346 -7.94 -20.35 -8.78
CA GLU A 346 -8.84 -20.49 -7.63
C GLU A 346 -9.67 -19.21 -7.38
N ARG A 347 -10.84 -19.35 -6.76
CA ARG A 347 -11.69 -18.21 -6.39
C ARG A 347 -11.72 -18.05 -4.87
N ILE A 348 -11.58 -16.80 -4.42
CA ILE A 348 -11.72 -16.43 -3.00
C ILE A 348 -13.04 -15.69 -2.80
N GLU A 349 -13.78 -16.09 -1.78
CA GLU A 349 -15.10 -15.53 -1.42
C GLU A 349 -15.00 -14.07 -0.92
N GLU A 350 -16.15 -13.39 -0.82
CA GLU A 350 -16.17 -11.96 -0.49
C GLU A 350 -15.59 -11.61 0.89
N ASP A 351 -15.66 -12.56 1.85
CA ASP A 351 -15.35 -12.35 3.28
C ASP A 351 -14.36 -13.37 3.88
N ASP A 352 -13.54 -14.02 3.06
CA ASP A 352 -12.61 -15.08 3.49
C ASP A 352 -11.61 -14.64 4.59
N ASP A 353 -11.37 -13.32 4.72
CA ASP A 353 -10.51 -12.72 5.76
C ASP A 353 -11.26 -11.95 6.86
N ALA A 354 -12.60 -11.95 6.86
CA ALA A 354 -13.42 -11.11 7.75
C ALA A 354 -13.18 -11.38 9.24
N LEU A 355 -12.97 -12.65 9.63
CA LEU A 355 -12.69 -13.06 11.01
C LEU A 355 -11.44 -12.37 11.60
N TYR A 356 -10.50 -11.96 10.76
CA TYR A 356 -9.26 -11.32 11.19
C TYR A 356 -9.40 -9.79 11.25
N PHE A 357 -10.40 -9.22 10.58
CA PHE A 357 -10.50 -7.79 10.37
C PHE A 357 -11.03 -7.04 11.60
N ASP A 358 -12.01 -7.57 12.33
CA ASP A 358 -12.57 -6.90 13.53
C ASP A 358 -11.55 -6.77 14.66
N ALA A 359 -10.77 -7.83 14.88
CA ALA A 359 -9.69 -7.84 15.87
C ALA A 359 -8.48 -7.01 15.42
N ALA A 360 -8.16 -7.01 14.13
CA ALA A 360 -7.09 -6.21 13.54
C ALA A 360 -7.42 -4.71 13.59
N LEU A 361 -8.64 -4.32 13.24
CA LEU A 361 -9.10 -2.93 13.18
C LEU A 361 -8.95 -2.22 14.53
N ASN A 362 -9.43 -2.86 15.60
CA ASN A 362 -9.31 -2.31 16.96
C ASN A 362 -7.86 -2.11 17.40
N LYS A 363 -6.97 -3.07 17.07
CA LYS A 363 -5.55 -2.95 17.39
C LYS A 363 -4.85 -1.91 16.51
N TYR A 364 -5.20 -1.86 15.23
CA TYR A 364 -4.73 -0.87 14.27
C TYR A 364 -5.03 0.55 14.77
N LEU A 365 -6.28 0.85 15.10
CA LEU A 365 -6.71 2.16 15.59
C LEU A 365 -5.97 2.53 16.87
N LYS A 366 -5.86 1.61 17.84
CA LYS A 366 -5.13 1.85 19.10
C LYS A 366 -3.65 2.18 18.86
N PHE A 367 -2.98 1.46 17.95
CA PHE A 367 -1.57 1.71 17.65
C PHE A 367 -1.39 2.99 16.84
N TRP A 368 -2.24 3.22 15.84
CA TRP A 368 -2.20 4.43 15.00
C TRP A 368 -2.35 5.69 15.86
N CYS A 369 -3.35 5.72 16.77
CA CYS A 369 -3.54 6.85 17.71
C CYS A 369 -2.35 7.06 18.65
N ARG A 370 -1.64 6.00 19.05
CA ARG A 370 -0.43 6.13 19.89
C ARG A 370 0.78 6.64 19.11
N ARG A 371 0.89 6.28 17.83
CA ARG A 371 2.07 6.55 16.99
C ARG A 371 2.05 7.96 16.38
N TYR A 372 0.87 8.53 16.18
CA TYR A 372 0.64 9.86 15.62
C TYR A 372 -0.13 10.74 16.62
N PRO A 373 0.49 11.15 17.74
CA PRO A 373 -0.11 12.18 18.59
C PRO A 373 -0.25 13.49 17.80
N TYR A 374 -1.26 14.27 18.16
CA TYR A 374 -1.79 15.44 17.45
C TYR A 374 -0.77 16.57 17.18
N GLU A 375 0.45 16.48 17.72
CA GLU A 375 1.39 17.60 17.83
C GLU A 375 2.51 17.61 16.76
N ASP A 376 2.97 16.45 16.28
CA ASP A 376 4.21 16.40 15.46
C ASP A 376 3.99 16.57 13.94
N LYS A 377 2.79 16.26 13.40
CA LYS A 377 2.49 16.30 11.94
C LYS A 377 0.99 16.51 11.63
N PRO A 378 0.41 17.68 11.91
CA PRO A 378 -1.04 17.95 11.79
C PRO A 378 -1.59 17.75 10.36
N GLU A 379 -0.78 18.00 9.33
CA GLU A 379 -1.15 17.80 7.93
C GLU A 379 -1.41 16.33 7.57
N LEU A 380 -0.66 15.39 8.15
CA LEU A 380 -0.87 13.95 7.93
C LEU A 380 -2.15 13.47 8.63
N TRP A 381 -2.46 14.04 9.80
CA TRP A 381 -3.69 13.75 10.53
C TRP A 381 -4.92 14.24 9.76
N LEU A 382 -4.89 15.48 9.27
CA LEU A 382 -5.94 16.05 8.42
C LEU A 382 -6.12 15.25 7.12
N TYR A 383 -5.03 14.83 6.46
CA TYR A 383 -5.11 14.00 5.25
C TYR A 383 -5.73 12.63 5.53
N SER A 384 -5.35 11.98 6.65
CA SER A 384 -5.87 10.67 7.05
C SER A 384 -7.36 10.72 7.38
N LEU A 385 -7.79 11.74 8.13
CA LEU A 385 -9.21 11.96 8.42
C LEU A 385 -10.00 12.28 7.16
N LYS A 386 -9.49 13.15 6.29
CA LYS A 386 -10.14 13.45 5.01
C LYS A 386 -10.29 12.18 4.17
N ASN A 387 -9.30 11.29 4.16
CA ASN A 387 -9.38 10.02 3.45
C ASN A 387 -10.41 9.08 4.08
N LEU A 388 -10.43 8.95 5.42
CA LEU A 388 -11.47 8.19 6.13
C LEU A 388 -12.87 8.75 5.84
N CYS A 389 -13.08 10.06 5.95
CA CYS A 389 -14.34 10.72 5.62
C CYS A 389 -14.71 10.48 4.16
N ASN A 390 -13.79 10.63 3.21
CA ASN A 390 -14.04 10.36 1.80
C ASN A 390 -14.41 8.89 1.57
N ARG A 391 -13.82 7.95 2.30
CA ARG A 391 -14.15 6.52 2.22
C ARG A 391 -15.49 6.20 2.86
N ILE A 392 -15.82 6.82 3.99
CA ILE A 392 -17.15 6.73 4.61
C ILE A 392 -18.17 7.30 3.64
N VAL A 393 -17.96 8.51 3.11
CA VAL A 393 -18.82 9.12 2.09
C VAL A 393 -18.89 8.25 0.84
N THR A 394 -17.79 7.63 0.39
CA THR A 394 -17.80 6.71 -0.76
C THR A 394 -18.56 5.44 -0.42
N LEU A 395 -18.43 4.89 0.79
CA LEU A 395 -19.13 3.70 1.25
C LEU A 395 -20.61 3.99 1.44
N GLU A 396 -20.98 5.09 2.07
CA GLU A 396 -22.33 5.64 2.12
C GLU A 396 -22.84 5.81 0.69
N GLN A 397 -22.09 6.49 -0.18
CA GLN A 397 -22.39 6.60 -1.61
C GLN A 397 -22.41 5.27 -2.35
N THR A 398 -21.81 4.18 -1.86
CA THR A 398 -21.83 2.87 -2.52
C THR A 398 -23.00 2.03 -2.00
N LEU A 399 -23.30 2.18 -0.71
CA LEU A 399 -24.50 1.67 -0.05
C LEU A 399 -25.76 2.41 -0.56
N THR A 400 -25.63 3.67 -0.97
CA THR A 400 -26.68 4.49 -1.57
C THR A 400 -26.59 4.56 -3.10
N LYS A 401 -25.44 4.27 -3.74
CA LYS A 401 -25.36 4.00 -5.19
C LYS A 401 -26.03 2.67 -5.46
N GLY A 402 -27.30 2.80 -5.71
CA GLY A 402 -28.18 1.72 -6.06
C GLY A 402 -29.58 2.11 -5.70
N ARG A 403 -29.84 2.53 -4.46
CA ARG A 403 -31.22 2.74 -3.99
C ARG A 403 -31.66 4.20 -4.17
N PRO A 404 -32.60 4.50 -5.08
CA PRO A 404 -33.21 5.83 -5.17
C PRO A 404 -33.90 6.18 -3.84
N LEU A 405 -33.75 7.42 -3.37
CA LEU A 405 -34.46 7.89 -2.16
C LEU A 405 -35.84 8.41 -2.55
N LEU A 406 -36.85 7.53 -2.53
CA LEU A 406 -38.24 7.86 -2.85
C LEU A 406 -38.85 8.77 -1.78
N CYS A 407 -39.46 9.87 -2.22
CA CYS A 407 -40.30 10.72 -1.39
C CYS A 407 -41.60 11.12 -2.10
N TYR A 408 -42.67 11.36 -1.34
CA TYR A 408 -43.96 11.76 -1.89
C TYR A 408 -44.78 12.59 -0.91
N GLN A 409 -45.70 13.40 -1.46
CA GLN A 409 -46.63 14.21 -0.70
C GLN A 409 -48.02 14.19 -1.36
N THR A 410 -49.05 14.30 -0.53
CA THR A 410 -50.45 14.31 -0.95
C THR A 410 -51.09 15.65 -0.64
N TYR A 411 -52.15 15.99 -1.37
CA TYR A 411 -52.88 17.24 -1.24
C TYR A 411 -54.35 16.96 -0.90
N THR A 412 -54.86 17.52 0.19
CA THR A 412 -56.24 17.33 0.67
C THR A 412 -56.91 18.69 0.81
N GLY A 413 -58.02 18.95 0.08
CA GLY A 413 -58.79 20.21 0.13
C GLY A 413 -58.02 21.49 -0.24
N GLN A 414 -58.61 22.40 -1.04
CA GLN A 414 -58.01 23.69 -1.47
C GLN A 414 -56.46 23.71 -1.66
N ASN A 415 -55.86 22.61 -2.16
CA ASN A 415 -54.43 22.42 -2.35
C ASN A 415 -53.51 22.56 -1.10
N THR A 416 -53.97 22.23 0.11
CA THR A 416 -53.03 22.11 1.25
C THR A 416 -52.17 20.85 1.09
N SER A 417 -50.85 21.02 1.00
CA SER A 417 -49.90 19.90 0.91
C SER A 417 -49.63 19.31 2.28
N SER A 418 -49.60 17.98 2.40
CA SER A 418 -48.96 17.32 3.53
C SER A 418 -47.46 17.60 3.54
N ALA A 419 -46.80 17.36 4.67
CA ALA A 419 -45.34 17.24 4.69
C ALA A 419 -44.89 16.12 3.73
N TRP A 420 -43.71 16.28 3.14
CA TRP A 420 -43.05 15.20 2.40
C TRP A 420 -42.89 13.97 3.29
N LYS A 421 -43.22 12.80 2.73
CA LYS A 421 -43.05 11.50 3.35
C LYS A 421 -41.94 10.75 2.64
N SER A 422 -41.11 10.08 3.43
CA SER A 422 -40.15 9.10 2.91
C SER A 422 -40.88 7.81 2.52
N GLU A 423 -40.18 6.94 1.77
CA GLU A 423 -40.70 5.63 1.40
C GLU A 423 -41.31 4.86 2.57
N ASN A 424 -42.35 4.08 2.26
CA ASN A 424 -43.09 3.24 3.18
C ASN A 424 -43.76 3.99 4.35
N GLN A 425 -43.87 5.32 4.32
CA GLN A 425 -44.69 6.07 5.28
C GLN A 425 -46.04 6.45 4.68
N PRO A 426 -47.17 6.26 5.36
CA PRO A 426 -48.45 6.70 4.83
C PRO A 426 -48.50 8.23 4.67
N SER A 427 -49.09 8.68 3.55
CA SER A 427 -49.28 10.10 3.22
C SER A 427 -50.75 10.32 2.86
N GLY A 428 -51.40 11.26 3.54
CA GLY A 428 -52.84 11.49 3.47
C GLY A 428 -53.48 11.59 4.86
N ASP A 429 -54.80 11.58 4.90
CA ASP A 429 -55.61 11.68 6.11
C ASP A 429 -56.07 10.29 6.56
N LEU A 430 -55.31 9.66 7.47
CA LEU A 430 -55.62 8.32 7.98
C LEU A 430 -56.75 8.30 9.01
N ASP A 431 -56.99 9.42 9.71
CA ASP A 431 -58.02 9.54 10.75
C ASP A 431 -59.40 9.92 10.18
N GLY A 432 -59.43 10.23 8.88
CA GLY A 432 -60.57 10.04 7.98
C GLY A 432 -61.65 11.12 8.04
N GLN A 433 -61.50 12.19 7.25
CA GLN A 433 -62.61 12.97 6.68
C GLN A 433 -62.35 13.54 5.27
N LEU A 434 -61.13 13.46 4.73
CA LEU A 434 -60.78 14.11 3.46
C LEU A 434 -60.11 13.17 2.44
N GLY A 435 -60.69 13.08 1.24
CA GLY A 435 -60.05 12.46 0.08
C GLY A 435 -58.85 13.26 -0.44
N ILE A 436 -57.83 12.56 -0.93
CA ILE A 436 -56.69 13.16 -1.61
C ILE A 436 -57.14 13.68 -2.98
N GLN A 437 -56.81 14.93 -3.29
CA GLN A 437 -57.13 15.62 -4.54
C GLN A 437 -55.91 15.80 -5.46
N GLY A 438 -54.70 15.52 -4.94
CA GLY A 438 -53.48 15.54 -5.72
C GLY A 438 -52.33 14.80 -5.06
N ILE A 439 -51.35 14.38 -5.88
CA ILE A 439 -50.14 13.70 -5.42
C ILE A 439 -48.92 14.22 -6.17
N ARG A 440 -47.78 14.22 -5.49
CA ARG A 440 -46.46 14.50 -6.05
C ARG A 440 -45.47 13.45 -5.54
N ILE A 441 -44.74 12.80 -6.45
CA ILE A 441 -43.77 11.74 -6.16
C ILE A 441 -42.44 12.15 -6.79
N ASP A 442 -41.35 11.96 -6.07
CA ASP A 442 -40.02 12.37 -6.51
C ASP A 442 -38.93 11.47 -5.92
N PHE A 443 -37.72 11.58 -6.48
CA PHE A 443 -36.52 10.99 -5.92
C PHE A 443 -35.54 12.06 -5.45
N THR A 444 -35.09 11.98 -4.20
CA THR A 444 -34.01 12.84 -3.71
C THR A 444 -32.69 12.30 -4.23
N GLU A 445 -32.01 13.07 -5.09
CA GLU A 445 -30.65 12.77 -5.58
C GLU A 445 -30.53 11.44 -6.36
N SER A 446 -31.42 11.19 -7.33
CA SER A 446 -31.41 10.00 -8.19
C SER A 446 -31.20 10.34 -9.67
N PHE A 447 -30.64 9.40 -10.44
CA PHE A 447 -30.62 9.43 -11.91
C PHE A 447 -31.85 8.76 -12.53
N HIS A 448 -32.78 8.27 -11.72
CA HIS A 448 -34.00 7.59 -12.14
C HIS A 448 -35.23 8.50 -12.07
N ASP A 449 -36.17 8.29 -12.98
CA ASP A 449 -37.49 8.92 -12.97
C ASP A 449 -38.60 7.99 -12.47
N VAL A 450 -39.62 8.59 -11.83
CA VAL A 450 -40.90 7.95 -11.51
C VAL A 450 -41.99 8.55 -12.38
N TYR A 451 -42.83 7.69 -12.96
CA TYR A 451 -43.96 8.08 -13.79
C TYR A 451 -45.27 7.64 -13.12
N TYR A 452 -46.26 8.53 -13.12
CA TYR A 452 -47.53 8.24 -12.45
C TYR A 452 -48.72 8.98 -13.06
N SER A 453 -49.89 8.38 -12.89
CA SER A 453 -51.19 8.97 -13.24
C SER A 453 -52.22 8.68 -12.15
N VAL A 454 -53.26 9.51 -12.10
CA VAL A 454 -54.36 9.39 -11.13
C VAL A 454 -55.71 9.36 -11.84
N HIS A 455 -56.70 8.72 -11.23
CA HIS A 455 -58.05 8.63 -11.75
C HIS A 455 -59.00 9.52 -10.94
N CYS A 456 -59.70 10.44 -11.61
CA CYS A 456 -60.71 11.34 -11.02
C CYS A 456 -61.93 11.45 -11.96
N GLY A 457 -62.71 10.38 -12.08
CA GLY A 457 -63.76 10.25 -13.11
C GLY A 457 -63.21 10.07 -14.53
N GLY A 458 -61.94 9.62 -14.62
CA GLY A 458 -61.15 9.46 -15.83
C GLY A 458 -59.65 9.52 -15.49
N TRP A 459 -58.81 8.82 -16.26
CA TRP A 459 -57.35 8.84 -16.06
C TRP A 459 -56.73 10.15 -16.53
N SER A 460 -55.85 10.72 -15.71
CA SER A 460 -55.01 11.84 -16.09
C SER A 460 -53.96 11.41 -17.12
N ARG A 461 -53.34 12.41 -17.79
CA ARG A 461 -52.06 12.18 -18.47
C ARG A 461 -51.03 11.70 -17.44
N GLU A 462 -50.12 10.84 -17.88
CA GLU A 462 -48.96 10.43 -17.09
C GLU A 462 -47.98 11.60 -16.92
N VAL A 463 -47.59 11.85 -15.69
CA VAL A 463 -46.60 12.87 -15.30
C VAL A 463 -45.32 12.19 -14.82
N SER A 464 -44.22 12.95 -14.80
CA SER A 464 -42.92 12.48 -14.30
C SER A 464 -42.58 13.07 -12.93
N SER A 465 -41.45 12.64 -12.37
CA SER A 465 -40.87 13.07 -11.09
C SER A 465 -41.12 14.55 -10.78
N ALA A 466 -41.50 14.83 -9.54
CA ALA A 466 -41.74 16.16 -9.00
C ALA A 466 -42.91 16.95 -9.62
N GLN A 467 -43.77 16.37 -10.46
CA GLN A 467 -44.96 17.07 -10.98
C GLN A 467 -46.20 16.80 -10.11
N ILE A 468 -47.05 17.80 -9.89
CA ILE A 468 -48.32 17.57 -9.16
C ILE A 468 -49.36 17.07 -10.15
N VAL A 469 -50.03 15.97 -9.84
CA VAL A 469 -51.16 15.45 -10.62
C VAL A 469 -52.39 15.30 -9.74
N GLY A 470 -53.55 15.69 -10.26
CA GLY A 470 -54.81 15.78 -9.52
C GLY A 470 -55.66 16.96 -9.99
N THR A 471 -56.91 17.03 -9.54
CA THR A 471 -57.81 18.15 -9.84
C THR A 471 -58.32 18.73 -8.53
N PRO A 472 -58.04 20.01 -8.20
CA PRO A 472 -58.58 20.64 -7.00
C PRO A 472 -60.10 20.49 -6.93
N GLY A 473 -60.62 20.05 -5.79
CA GLY A 473 -62.05 19.79 -5.59
C GLY A 473 -62.57 18.45 -6.11
N LYS A 474 -61.72 17.59 -6.71
CA LYS A 474 -62.08 16.21 -7.07
C LYS A 474 -61.16 15.20 -6.39
N SER A 475 -61.76 14.27 -5.66
CA SER A 475 -61.04 13.19 -5.01
C SER A 475 -60.48 12.19 -6.03
N ILE A 476 -59.32 11.62 -5.72
CA ILE A 476 -58.69 10.57 -6.49
C ILE A 476 -59.34 9.23 -6.12
N THR A 477 -59.69 8.43 -7.14
CA THR A 477 -60.27 7.07 -7.02
C THR A 477 -59.41 5.99 -7.68
N GLY A 478 -58.19 6.35 -8.10
CA GLY A 478 -57.20 5.37 -8.54
C GLY A 478 -55.83 5.95 -8.81
N ILE A 479 -54.81 5.09 -8.77
CA ILE A 479 -53.40 5.46 -8.97
C ILE A 479 -52.65 4.39 -9.76
N LYS A 480 -51.70 4.83 -10.59
CA LYS A 480 -50.78 4.00 -11.36
C LYS A 480 -49.38 4.59 -11.27
N ILE A 481 -48.39 3.78 -10.88
CA ILE A 481 -47.02 4.26 -10.64
C ILE A 481 -46.02 3.27 -11.22
N ARG A 482 -45.03 3.75 -11.99
CA ARG A 482 -43.94 2.94 -12.54
C ARG A 482 -42.62 3.69 -12.49
N LEU A 483 -41.53 2.94 -12.57
CA LEU A 483 -40.19 3.51 -12.76
C LEU A 483 -39.88 3.71 -14.24
N ASP A 484 -38.82 4.44 -14.52
CA ASP A 484 -38.14 4.38 -15.81
C ASP A 484 -37.52 3.00 -16.09
N GLU A 485 -37.06 2.79 -17.32
CA GLU A 485 -36.52 1.50 -17.76
C GLU A 485 -35.28 1.07 -16.95
N ASP A 486 -34.43 2.01 -16.55
CA ASP A 486 -33.18 1.71 -15.84
C ASP A 486 -33.41 1.39 -14.36
N GLY A 487 -34.34 2.07 -13.71
CA GLY A 487 -34.76 1.84 -12.34
C GLY A 487 -35.51 0.51 -12.22
N ALA A 488 -36.38 0.21 -13.18
CA ALA A 488 -37.13 -1.05 -13.24
C ALA A 488 -36.25 -2.30 -13.39
N LYS A 489 -35.00 -2.17 -13.86
CA LYS A 489 -34.03 -3.29 -13.90
C LYS A 489 -33.62 -3.75 -12.49
N ASN A 490 -33.55 -2.82 -11.54
CA ASN A 490 -32.96 -3.04 -10.23
C ASN A 490 -33.99 -3.04 -9.09
N PHE A 491 -35.13 -2.37 -9.29
CA PHE A 491 -36.16 -2.19 -8.26
C PHE A 491 -37.56 -2.47 -8.78
N ASP A 492 -38.43 -2.89 -7.87
CA ASP A 492 -39.88 -2.84 -8.00
C ASP A 492 -40.40 -1.62 -7.21
N ILE A 493 -41.30 -0.84 -7.81
CA ILE A 493 -42.07 0.18 -7.09
C ILE A 493 -43.41 -0.41 -6.71
N ILE A 494 -43.70 -0.40 -5.40
CA ILE A 494 -44.87 -1.05 -4.82
C ILE A 494 -45.68 0.00 -4.07
N TYR A 495 -47.00 0.01 -4.30
CA TYR A 495 -47.90 1.00 -3.72
C TYR A 495 -49.24 0.38 -3.32
N ARG A 496 -49.87 0.98 -2.32
CA ARG A 496 -51.24 0.70 -1.91
C ARG A 496 -51.92 1.98 -1.48
N VAL A 497 -53.24 1.97 -1.54
CA VAL A 497 -54.08 3.09 -1.11
C VAL A 497 -54.99 2.67 0.04
N HIS A 498 -55.40 3.66 0.80
CA HIS A 498 -56.42 3.56 1.83
C HIS A 498 -57.68 4.28 1.36
N THR A 499 -58.85 3.71 1.65
CA THR A 499 -60.16 4.28 1.34
C THR A 499 -60.88 4.73 2.61
N LEU A 500 -61.87 5.62 2.47
CA LEU A 500 -62.63 6.18 3.60
C LEU A 500 -63.45 5.16 4.40
N ASP A 501 -63.68 3.95 3.88
CA ASP A 501 -64.29 2.83 4.59
C ASP A 501 -63.29 2.00 5.43
N ASP A 502 -62.10 2.57 5.67
CA ASP A 502 -61.06 2.10 6.60
C ASP A 502 -60.39 0.78 6.20
N ALA A 503 -60.09 0.63 4.91
CA ALA A 503 -59.37 -0.52 4.39
C ALA A 503 -58.14 -0.12 3.55
N TRP A 504 -56.99 -0.71 3.85
CA TRP A 504 -55.86 -0.73 2.94
C TRP A 504 -56.11 -1.77 1.84
N THR A 505 -55.96 -1.33 0.60
CA THR A 505 -55.90 -2.23 -0.55
C THR A 505 -54.65 -3.14 -0.49
N PRO A 506 -54.69 -4.32 -1.15
CA PRO A 506 -53.47 -5.07 -1.45
C PRO A 506 -52.45 -4.22 -2.20
N TRP A 507 -51.18 -4.58 -2.10
CA TRP A 507 -50.10 -3.91 -2.81
C TRP A 507 -50.18 -4.17 -4.31
N ALA A 508 -50.20 -3.10 -5.11
CA ALA A 508 -49.97 -3.10 -6.54
C ALA A 508 -48.49 -2.81 -6.83
N LYS A 509 -48.00 -3.22 -8.01
CA LYS A 509 -46.59 -3.00 -8.40
C LYS A 509 -46.45 -2.53 -9.85
N ASN A 510 -45.40 -1.75 -10.13
CA ASN A 510 -44.87 -1.47 -11.48
C ASN A 510 -45.90 -1.16 -12.57
N GLY A 511 -46.78 -0.18 -12.33
CA GLY A 511 -47.77 0.27 -13.30
C GLY A 511 -49.06 -0.55 -13.31
N GLU A 512 -49.26 -1.47 -12.38
CA GLU A 512 -50.58 -2.08 -12.16
C GLU A 512 -51.63 -1.02 -11.77
N GLU A 513 -52.77 -1.00 -12.43
CA GLU A 513 -53.82 -0.03 -12.13
C GLU A 513 -54.51 -0.38 -10.81
N LEU A 514 -54.46 0.54 -9.85
CA LEU A 514 -55.15 0.41 -8.58
C LEU A 514 -56.37 1.34 -8.59
N LEU A 515 -57.55 0.77 -8.81
CA LEU A 515 -58.85 1.45 -8.80
C LEU A 515 -59.68 1.00 -7.60
N THR A 516 -60.39 1.92 -6.97
CA THR A 516 -61.16 1.67 -5.74
C THR A 516 -62.68 1.59 -5.98
N SER A 517 -63.11 1.23 -7.20
CA SER A 517 -64.54 1.14 -7.56
C SER A 517 -65.34 2.38 -7.16
N ASP A 518 -64.78 3.56 -7.46
CA ASP A 518 -65.33 4.90 -7.16
C ASP A 518 -65.32 5.34 -5.67
N LEU A 519 -64.71 4.58 -4.76
CA LEU A 519 -64.42 5.03 -3.40
C LEU A 519 -63.27 6.05 -3.38
N GLU A 520 -63.38 7.09 -2.57
CA GLU A 520 -62.32 8.10 -2.44
C GLU A 520 -61.09 7.54 -1.70
N ILE A 521 -59.90 7.82 -2.23
CA ILE A 521 -58.63 7.49 -1.60
C ILE A 521 -58.27 8.59 -0.60
N ASN A 522 -58.09 8.26 0.69
CA ASN A 522 -57.70 9.20 1.74
C ASN A 522 -56.21 9.12 2.11
N ALA A 523 -55.53 8.00 1.83
CA ALA A 523 -54.08 7.89 2.01
C ALA A 523 -53.39 6.97 0.97
N VAL A 524 -52.08 7.18 0.78
CA VAL A 524 -51.22 6.35 -0.07
C VAL A 524 -49.95 5.96 0.68
N GLN A 525 -49.42 4.77 0.37
CA GLN A 525 -48.13 4.30 0.85
C GLN A 525 -47.35 3.70 -0.32
N ILE A 526 -46.09 4.13 -0.52
CA ILE A 526 -45.27 3.77 -1.67
C ILE A 526 -43.86 3.41 -1.18
N LYS A 527 -43.28 2.32 -1.69
CA LYS A 527 -41.93 1.89 -1.34
C LYS A 527 -41.20 1.28 -2.53
N LEU A 528 -39.87 1.22 -2.44
CA LEU A 528 -39.04 0.45 -3.35
C LEU A 528 -38.64 -0.88 -2.72
N GLU A 529 -38.68 -1.95 -3.51
CA GLU A 529 -38.07 -3.23 -3.17
C GLU A 529 -36.98 -3.57 -4.19
N ALA A 530 -35.82 -3.99 -3.70
CA ALA A 530 -34.74 -4.44 -4.57
C ALA A 530 -35.11 -5.80 -5.16
N LYS A 531 -34.90 -5.97 -6.47
CA LYS A 531 -35.04 -7.28 -7.11
C LYS A 531 -33.89 -8.17 -6.64
N GLN A 532 -34.21 -9.36 -6.14
CA GLN A 532 -33.18 -10.37 -5.86
C GLN A 532 -32.55 -10.80 -7.19
N LYS A 533 -31.22 -10.76 -7.26
CA LYS A 533 -30.45 -11.23 -8.42
C LYS A 533 -30.23 -12.73 -8.38
#